data_AF-A0A1F0RWC1-F1
#
_entry.id   AF-A0A1F0RWC1-F1
#
_cell.length_a   1.000
_cell.length_b   1.000
_cell.length_c   1.000
_cell.angle_alpha   90.00
_cell.angle_beta   90.00
_cell.angle_gamma   90.00
#
_symmetry.space_group_name_H-M   'P 1'
#
loop_
_entity.id
_entity.type
_entity.pdbx_description
1 polymer ?
#
loop_
_entity_poly.entity_id
_entity_poly.type
_entity_poly.pdbx_seq_one_letter_code
_entity_poly.pdbx_strand_id
1 'polypeptide(L)'
;MASKTVKVGSSVGLHARPASIIADAAAEFDEDIFLTLVGDEDEDETDAASSLMIMALGAEQGDEVTVTSENEAAVEKIAGLIEQDLDAS
;
A
#
# COMPACT_ATOMS: atom_id res chain seq x y z
N MET A 1 -3.54 1.06 -16.98
CA MET A 1 -3.20 1.39 -15.59
C MET A 1 -4.32 2.14 -14.87
N ALA A 2 -4.92 1.49 -13.87
CA ALA A 2 -5.76 2.12 -12.86
C ALA A 2 -4.87 2.70 -11.75
N SER A 3 -5.36 3.73 -11.05
CA SER A 3 -4.63 4.36 -9.95
C SER A 3 -5.58 4.95 -8.92
N LYS A 4 -5.19 4.90 -7.64
CA LYS A 4 -5.93 5.51 -6.54
C LYS A 4 -5.00 5.97 -5.43
N THR A 5 -5.15 7.23 -5.02
CA THR A 5 -4.43 7.78 -3.87
C THR A 5 -5.32 7.74 -2.64
N VAL A 6 -4.79 7.23 -1.53
CA VAL A 6 -5.50 7.07 -0.25
C VAL A 6 -4.62 7.48 0.92
N LYS A 7 -5.26 7.77 2.05
CA LYS A 7 -4.54 8.04 3.31
C LYS A 7 -4.31 6.77 4.09
N VAL A 8 -3.12 6.62 4.64
CA VAL A 8 -2.79 5.50 5.54
C VAL A 8 -3.63 5.61 6.82
N GLY A 9 -4.50 4.63 7.03
CA GLY A 9 -5.40 4.59 8.18
C GLY A 9 -4.76 4.04 9.45
N SER A 10 -3.79 3.14 9.31
CA SER A 10 -3.17 2.47 10.45
C SER A 10 -2.49 3.44 11.40
N SER A 11 -2.81 3.33 12.68
CA SER A 11 -2.25 4.17 13.75
C SER A 11 -0.74 4.03 13.92
N VAL A 12 -0.19 2.89 13.47
CA VAL A 12 1.25 2.65 13.44
C VAL A 12 1.84 2.87 12.05
N GLY A 13 1.11 3.32 11.03
CA GLY A 13 1.58 3.40 9.64
C GLY A 13 1.68 2.04 8.94
N LEU A 14 2.34 1.96 7.78
CA LEU A 14 2.52 0.72 7.02
C LEU A 14 3.69 -0.15 7.54
N HIS A 15 3.67 -0.44 8.85
CA HIS A 15 4.68 -1.25 9.56
C HIS A 15 4.37 -2.76 9.48
N ALA A 16 5.06 -3.58 10.27
CA ALA A 16 5.07 -5.06 10.19
C ALA A 16 3.72 -5.73 9.91
N ARG A 17 2.71 -5.51 10.77
CA ARG A 17 1.40 -6.17 10.62
C ARG A 17 0.59 -5.63 9.44
N PRO A 18 0.33 -4.30 9.33
CA PRO A 18 -0.33 -3.74 8.15
C PRO A 18 0.35 -4.12 6.82
N ALA A 19 1.69 -4.03 6.75
CA ALA A 19 2.46 -4.37 5.57
C ALA A 19 2.30 -5.85 5.17
N SER A 20 2.30 -6.76 6.14
CA SER A 20 2.10 -8.19 5.86
C SER A 20 0.71 -8.47 5.29
N ILE A 21 -0.34 -7.86 5.88
CA ILE A 21 -1.73 -8.03 5.41
C ILE A 21 -1.89 -7.49 3.97
N ILE A 22 -1.31 -6.32 3.69
CA ILE A 22 -1.35 -5.72 2.35
C ILE A 22 -0.59 -6.60 1.35
N ALA A 23 0.61 -7.08 1.72
CA ALA A 23 1.42 -7.95 0.87
C ALA A 23 0.75 -9.27 0.55
N ASP A 24 0.17 -9.92 1.55
CA ASP A 24 -0.58 -11.17 1.37
C ASP A 24 -1.76 -10.96 0.42
N ALA A 25 -2.49 -9.84 0.54
CA ALA A 25 -3.60 -9.51 -0.34
C ALA A 25 -3.15 -9.14 -1.76
N ALA A 26 -2.01 -8.45 -1.91
CA ALA A 26 -1.46 -8.10 -3.21
C ALA A 26 -0.98 -9.34 -3.99
N ALA A 27 -0.39 -10.31 -3.28
CA ALA A 27 0.07 -11.57 -3.86
C ALA A 27 -1.06 -12.50 -4.36
N GLU A 28 -2.33 -12.19 -4.09
CA GLU A 28 -3.49 -12.90 -4.65
C GLU A 28 -3.78 -12.50 -6.11
N PHE A 29 -3.19 -11.42 -6.60
CA PHE A 29 -3.36 -10.93 -7.97
C PHE A 29 -2.20 -11.37 -8.87
N ASP A 30 -2.50 -11.64 -10.13
CA ASP A 30 -1.49 -12.00 -11.14
C ASP A 30 -0.76 -10.75 -11.68
N GLU A 31 -1.39 -9.58 -11.61
CA GLU A 31 -0.82 -8.31 -12.07
C GLU A 31 0.04 -7.64 -11.00
N ASP A 32 1.11 -6.97 -11.44
CA ASP A 32 1.94 -6.15 -10.56
C ASP A 32 1.12 -5.00 -9.94
N ILE A 33 1.35 -4.74 -8.66
CA ILE A 33 0.72 -3.66 -7.90
C ILE A 33 1.83 -2.85 -7.24
N PHE A 34 1.86 -1.54 -7.47
CA PHE A 34 2.87 -0.66 -6.91
C PHE A 34 2.27 0.36 -5.95
N LEU A 35 3.06 0.72 -4.95
CA LEU A 35 2.78 1.78 -4.00
C LEU A 35 3.83 2.89 -4.18
N THR A 36 3.40 4.14 -4.16
CA THR A 36 4.29 5.30 -4.13
C THR A 36 3.84 6.25 -3.04
N LEU A 37 4.77 6.70 -2.20
CA LEU A 37 4.52 7.70 -1.16
C LEU A 37 4.42 9.08 -1.82
N VAL A 38 3.31 9.79 -1.59
CA VAL A 38 3.11 11.12 -2.16
C VAL A 38 4.04 12.12 -1.47
N GLY A 39 4.82 12.84 -2.27
CA GLY A 39 5.77 13.84 -1.78
C GLY A 39 7.17 13.28 -1.47
N ASP A 40 7.40 11.99 -1.75
CA ASP A 40 8.74 11.44 -1.84
C ASP A 40 9.45 12.03 -3.09
N GLU A 41 10.69 12.51 -2.92
CA GLU A 41 11.43 13.18 -3.99
C GLU A 41 11.86 12.22 -5.10
N ASP A 42 12.02 10.94 -4.76
CA ASP A 42 12.49 9.90 -5.68
C ASP A 42 11.33 9.18 -6.39
N GLU A 43 10.07 9.37 -5.94
CA GLU A 43 8.85 8.70 -6.46
C GLU A 43 9.03 7.18 -6.64
N ASP A 44 9.85 6.54 -5.80
CA ASP A 44 10.22 5.13 -5.94
C ASP A 44 9.01 4.20 -5.81
N GLU A 45 8.81 3.35 -6.83
CA GLU A 45 7.76 2.33 -6.83
C GLU A 45 8.12 1.19 -5.85
N THR A 46 7.23 0.97 -4.89
CA THR A 46 7.28 -0.14 -3.95
C THR A 46 6.39 -1.27 -4.41
N ASP A 47 6.94 -2.47 -4.58
CA ASP A 47 6.17 -3.68 -4.86
C ASP A 47 5.22 -4.00 -3.68
N ALA A 48 3.91 -3.92 -3.93
CA ALA A 48 2.91 -4.14 -2.91
C ALA A 48 2.84 -5.60 -2.45
N ALA A 49 3.38 -6.57 -3.19
CA ALA A 49 3.46 -7.98 -2.78
C ALA A 49 4.66 -8.25 -1.84
N SER A 50 5.49 -7.25 -1.58
CA SER A 50 6.66 -7.36 -0.70
C SER A 50 6.45 -6.59 0.60
N SER A 51 6.09 -7.31 1.68
CA SER A 51 5.93 -6.70 3.01
C SER A 51 7.18 -5.96 3.48
N LEU A 52 8.37 -6.44 3.10
CA LEU A 52 9.63 -5.78 3.42
C LEU A 52 9.77 -4.42 2.71
N MET A 53 9.40 -4.34 1.43
CA MET A 53 9.46 -3.07 0.70
C MET A 53 8.38 -2.10 1.17
N ILE A 54 7.18 -2.59 1.50
CA ILE A 54 6.13 -1.77 2.12
C ILE A 54 6.61 -1.15 3.43
N MET A 55 7.30 -1.92 4.29
CA MET A 55 7.88 -1.35 5.51
C MET A 55 8.98 -0.34 5.22
N ALA A 56 9.77 -0.56 4.17
CA ALA A 56 10.85 0.35 3.76
C ALA A 56 10.31 1.67 3.16
N LEU A 57 9.10 1.67 2.59
CA LEU A 57 8.40 2.88 2.13
C LEU A 57 8.21 3.90 3.25
N GLY A 58 8.14 3.45 4.51
CA GLY A 58 8.13 4.36 5.67
C GLY A 58 6.85 5.19 5.81
N ALA A 59 5.76 4.83 5.14
CA ALA A 59 4.50 5.60 5.20
C ALA A 59 3.88 5.58 6.60
N GLU A 60 3.69 6.77 7.17
CA GLU A 60 3.11 7.00 8.51
C GLU A 60 1.59 7.18 8.43
N GLN A 61 0.92 7.22 9.59
CA GLN A 61 -0.52 7.48 9.65
C GLN A 61 -0.85 8.85 9.02
N GLY A 62 -1.82 8.85 8.11
CA GLY A 62 -2.31 10.07 7.46
C GLY A 62 -1.50 10.51 6.24
N ASP A 63 -0.34 9.89 5.98
CA ASP A 63 0.38 10.04 4.72
C ASP A 63 -0.47 9.55 3.55
N GLU A 64 -0.23 10.13 2.38
CA GLU A 64 -0.92 9.73 1.14
C GLU A 64 -0.05 8.75 0.36
N VAL A 65 -0.64 7.61 0.01
CA VAL A 65 0.00 6.57 -0.81
C VAL A 65 -0.83 6.39 -2.08
N THR A 66 -0.16 6.41 -3.23
CA THR A 66 -0.76 6.10 -4.53
C THR A 66 -0.57 4.64 -4.84
N VAL A 67 -1.67 3.94 -5.12
CA VAL A 67 -1.69 2.54 -5.58
C VAL A 67 -1.87 2.54 -7.10
N THR A 68 -1.07 1.77 -7.83
CA THR A 68 -1.16 1.60 -9.29
C THR A 68 -1.12 0.12 -9.68
N SER A 69 -1.87 -0.24 -10.72
CA SER A 69 -1.82 -1.57 -11.36
C SER A 69 -2.54 -1.53 -12.71
N GLU A 70 -2.36 -2.55 -13.54
CA GLU A 70 -3.23 -2.79 -14.70
C GLU A 70 -4.60 -3.36 -14.29
N ASN A 71 -4.75 -3.84 -13.06
CA ASN A 71 -5.99 -4.40 -12.53
C ASN A 71 -6.71 -3.41 -11.58
N GLU A 72 -7.87 -2.90 -12.00
CA GLU A 72 -8.68 -1.95 -11.21
C GLU A 72 -9.18 -2.55 -9.88
N ALA A 73 -9.55 -3.83 -9.87
CA ALA A 73 -10.00 -4.50 -8.65
C ALA A 73 -8.87 -4.67 -7.64
N ALA A 74 -7.64 -4.89 -8.11
CA ALA A 74 -6.45 -4.93 -7.28
C ALA A 74 -6.19 -3.56 -6.63
N VAL A 75 -6.23 -2.48 -7.41
CA VAL A 75 -6.09 -1.10 -6.91
C VAL A 75 -7.13 -0.81 -5.82
N GLU A 76 -8.41 -1.09 -6.09
CA GLU A 76 -9.49 -0.85 -5.12
C GLU A 76 -9.32 -1.66 -3.83
N LYS A 77 -8.94 -2.94 -3.95
CA LYS A 77 -8.71 -3.82 -2.82
C LYS A 77 -7.57 -3.32 -1.93
N ILE A 78 -6.41 -3.02 -2.53
CA ILE A 78 -5.21 -2.62 -1.79
C ILE A 78 -5.37 -1.22 -1.20
N ALA A 79 -5.91 -0.27 -1.96
CA ALA A 79 -6.22 1.05 -1.44
C ALA A 79 -7.17 0.99 -0.23
N GLY A 80 -8.21 0.16 -0.31
CA GLY A 80 -9.14 -0.03 0.82
C GLY A 80 -8.50 -0.67 2.06
N LEU A 81 -7.45 -1.48 1.92
CA LEU A 81 -6.68 -2.00 3.05
C LEU A 81 -5.81 -0.92 3.68
N ILE A 82 -5.16 -0.09 2.86
CA ILE A 82 -4.31 1.03 3.32
C ILE A 82 -5.13 2.03 4.15
N GLU A 83 -6.39 2.29 3.79
CA GLU A 83 -7.29 3.21 4.52
C GLU A 83 -7.75 2.70 5.90
N GLN A 84 -7.55 1.41 6.21
CA GLN A 84 -8.01 0.80 7.45
C GLN A 84 -6.95 0.86 8.55
N ASP A 85 -7.40 0.90 9.81
CA ASP A 85 -6.51 0.65 10.94
C ASP A 85 -6.28 -0.86 11.13
N LEU A 86 -5.35 -1.40 10.35
CA LEU A 86 -5.00 -2.83 10.33
C LEU A 86 -4.27 -3.31 11.59
N ASP A 87 -3.92 -2.43 12.52
CA ASP A 87 -3.25 -2.77 13.78
C ASP A 87 -4.21 -2.79 14.98
N ALA A 88 -5.39 -2.16 14.87
CA ALA A 88 -6.36 -1.99 15.96
C ALA A 88 -7.17 -3.25 16.36
N SER A 89 -6.65 -4.45 16.12
CA SER A 89 -7.33 -5.73 16.44
C SER A 89 -6.79 -6.41 17.69
#